data_AF-A0A7H4LQM9-F1
#
_entry.id   AF-A0A7H4LQM9-F1
#
_cell.length_a   1.000
_cell.length_b   1.000
_cell.length_c   1.000
_cell.angle_alpha   90.00
_cell.angle_beta   90.00
_cell.angle_gamma   90.00
#
_symmetry.space_group_name_H-M   'P 1'
#
loop_
_entity.id
_entity.type
_entity.pdbx_description
1 polymer ?
#
loop_
_entity_poly.entity_id
_entity_poly.type
_entity_poly.pdbx_seq_one_letter_code
_entity_poly.pdbx_strand_id
1 'polypeptide(L)'
;MPYSDDENRPGECDWCHDDRGMCDRFLELDEDRRFSIKLEETFDVEMLIPCYARRYVLERMGFVDHESMETKKIHLRTHHGVDFEVKLYNSESVTHFGCKNWEALCKMYGFDEGMLVTMDLGDPKIEQDNMDIWVLVDTLPILPLSYFDCSNNVRSMVDRTYYTDGSELTYKEKNHLVGFCTDLENYNIYCKTPPHYGQYVPLVQVLNYGNYYGDTLIIQEDCVPHLMYQSGRLDVLNIRPGHPTNLNCPYQISKRSGDMKIKEWKKCMDSRKEVLGSKRKRSARIGDRMISILHNGESGSILFYAILP
;
A
#
# COMPACT_ATOMS: atom_id res chain seq x y z
N MET A 1 -35.52 -5.55 -57.25
CA MET A 1 -34.66 -6.06 -56.18
C MET A 1 -33.63 -4.98 -55.84
N PRO A 2 -33.68 -4.34 -54.68
CA PRO A 2 -32.49 -3.72 -54.13
C PRO A 2 -31.77 -4.77 -53.28
N TYR A 3 -30.52 -5.06 -53.63
CA TYR A 3 -29.60 -5.82 -52.79
C TYR A 3 -29.25 -4.94 -51.59
N SER A 4 -29.62 -5.38 -50.40
CA SER A 4 -29.23 -4.78 -49.12
C SER A 4 -27.84 -5.31 -48.73
N ASP A 5 -26.85 -4.42 -48.73
CA ASP A 5 -25.52 -4.64 -48.16
C ASP A 5 -25.57 -4.69 -46.61
N ASP A 6 -26.30 -5.65 -46.05
CA ASP A 6 -26.45 -5.85 -44.58
C ASP A 6 -25.72 -7.11 -44.07
N GLU A 7 -24.90 -7.76 -44.91
CA GLU A 7 -24.25 -9.05 -44.58
C GLU A 7 -22.89 -8.93 -43.86
N ASN A 8 -22.48 -7.73 -43.45
CA ASN A 8 -21.11 -7.55 -42.89
C ASN A 8 -21.05 -6.76 -41.58
N ARG A 9 -22.15 -6.66 -40.83
CA ARG A 9 -22.06 -6.27 -39.42
C ARG A 9 -21.63 -7.50 -38.62
N PRO A 10 -20.56 -7.44 -37.82
CA PRO A 10 -20.25 -8.54 -36.90
C PRO A 10 -21.50 -8.79 -36.06
N GLY A 11 -22.01 -10.03 -36.10
CA GLY A 11 -23.23 -10.38 -35.39
C GLY A 11 -23.11 -10.03 -33.91
N GLU A 12 -24.20 -9.53 -33.34
CA GLU A 12 -24.33 -9.23 -31.91
C GLU A 12 -23.81 -10.41 -31.09
N CYS A 13 -22.95 -10.13 -30.12
CA CYS A 13 -22.45 -11.17 -29.25
C CYS A 13 -23.59 -11.71 -28.40
N ASP A 14 -23.81 -13.01 -28.48
CA ASP A 14 -24.91 -13.72 -27.79
C ASP A 14 -24.84 -13.64 -26.25
N TRP A 15 -23.81 -13.00 -25.68
CA TRP A 15 -23.59 -12.84 -24.23
C TRP A 15 -23.58 -11.39 -23.77
N CYS A 16 -22.81 -10.51 -24.42
CA CYS A 16 -22.72 -9.10 -24.02
C CYS A 16 -23.73 -8.20 -24.77
N HIS A 17 -24.44 -8.76 -25.75
CA HIS A 17 -25.31 -8.03 -26.68
C HIS A 17 -24.60 -6.89 -27.43
N ASP A 18 -23.26 -6.92 -27.46
CA ASP A 18 -22.43 -5.94 -28.15
C ASP A 18 -22.32 -6.30 -29.63
N ASP A 19 -22.66 -5.35 -30.49
CA ASP A 19 -22.60 -5.44 -31.95
C ASP A 19 -21.35 -4.75 -32.53
N ARG A 20 -20.50 -4.16 -31.68
CA ARG A 20 -19.26 -3.46 -32.11
C ARG A 20 -18.15 -4.42 -32.55
N GLY A 21 -18.38 -5.73 -32.50
CA GLY A 21 -17.38 -6.76 -32.85
C GLY A 21 -16.19 -6.82 -31.87
N MET A 22 -16.36 -6.24 -30.67
CA MET A 22 -15.33 -6.17 -29.62
C MET A 22 -15.41 -7.34 -28.63
N CYS A 23 -16.51 -8.10 -28.65
CA CYS A 23 -16.61 -9.34 -27.90
C CYS A 23 -15.88 -10.42 -28.70
N ASP A 24 -14.73 -10.84 -28.17
CA ASP A 24 -13.82 -11.78 -28.81
C ASP A 24 -14.47 -13.16 -28.93
N ARG A 25 -15.23 -13.39 -30.01
CA ARG A 25 -15.96 -14.64 -30.29
C ARG A 25 -15.06 -15.90 -30.37
N PHE A 26 -13.74 -15.74 -30.29
CA PHE A 26 -12.73 -16.79 -30.46
C PHE A 26 -11.60 -16.78 -29.41
N LEU A 27 -11.65 -15.91 -28.38
CA LEU A 27 -10.67 -15.96 -27.29
C LEU A 27 -11.16 -16.95 -26.23
N GLU A 28 -10.47 -18.08 -26.11
CA GLU A 28 -10.70 -19.06 -25.06
C GLU A 28 -9.84 -18.74 -23.83
N LEU A 29 -10.24 -19.26 -22.67
CA LEU A 29 -9.41 -19.17 -21.46
C LEU A 29 -8.04 -19.82 -21.71
N ASP A 30 -6.98 -19.23 -21.15
CA ASP A 30 -5.68 -19.90 -21.11
C ASP A 30 -5.77 -21.13 -20.19
N GLU A 31 -5.34 -22.28 -20.71
CA GLU A 31 -5.48 -23.60 -20.07
C GLU A 31 -6.91 -23.91 -19.59
N ASP A 32 -7.95 -23.43 -20.29
CA ASP A 32 -9.37 -23.60 -19.91
C ASP A 32 -9.75 -23.05 -18.52
N ARG A 33 -8.91 -22.20 -17.91
CA ARG A 33 -9.12 -21.74 -16.53
C ARG A 33 -8.67 -20.32 -16.22
N ARG A 34 -7.86 -19.70 -17.08
CA ARG A 34 -7.28 -18.37 -16.85
C ARG A 34 -7.78 -17.34 -17.83
N PHE A 35 -7.99 -16.13 -17.33
CA PHE A 35 -8.27 -14.95 -18.14
C PHE A 35 -7.52 -13.76 -17.60
N SER A 36 -7.32 -12.72 -18.41
CA SER A 36 -6.66 -11.50 -17.97
C SER A 36 -7.61 -10.32 -18.05
N ILE A 37 -7.57 -9.48 -17.02
CA ILE A 37 -8.31 -8.23 -16.95
C ILE A 37 -7.32 -7.09 -17.10
N LYS A 38 -7.62 -6.13 -17.99
CA LYS A 38 -6.86 -4.88 -18.08
C LYS A 38 -7.39 -3.90 -17.04
N LEU A 39 -6.49 -3.30 -16.27
CA LEU A 39 -6.84 -2.30 -15.28
C LEU A 39 -7.12 -0.96 -15.96
N GLU A 40 -8.30 -0.39 -15.76
CA GLU A 40 -8.70 0.89 -16.34
C GLU A 40 -8.55 2.06 -15.34
N GLU A 41 -8.45 3.28 -15.89
CA GLU A 41 -7.85 4.55 -15.41
C GLU A 41 -8.20 5.05 -14.00
N THR A 42 -9.10 4.40 -13.27
CA THR A 42 -9.56 4.94 -11.98
C THR A 42 -9.57 3.97 -10.82
N PHE A 43 -9.58 2.64 -11.01
CA PHE A 43 -9.86 1.63 -9.96
C PHE A 43 -11.18 1.84 -9.16
N ASP A 44 -11.82 3.00 -9.32
CA ASP A 44 -13.12 3.45 -8.81
C ASP A 44 -14.27 2.95 -9.70
N VAL A 45 -13.96 2.57 -10.94
CA VAL A 45 -14.91 2.04 -11.92
C VAL A 45 -14.91 0.52 -11.87
N GLU A 46 -16.11 -0.04 -11.81
CA GLU A 46 -16.45 -1.45 -11.92
C GLU A 46 -15.45 -2.24 -12.79
N MET A 47 -14.70 -3.17 -12.20
CA MET A 47 -13.72 -3.96 -12.94
C MET A 47 -14.41 -5.01 -13.78
N LEU A 48 -14.56 -4.72 -15.07
CA LEU A 48 -15.31 -5.53 -16.00
C LEU A 48 -14.63 -6.89 -16.23
N ILE A 49 -15.41 -7.96 -16.09
CA ILE A 49 -15.02 -9.28 -16.57
C ILE A 49 -15.09 -9.25 -18.10
N PRO A 50 -14.01 -9.60 -18.81
CA PRO A 50 -14.05 -9.69 -20.27
C PRO A 50 -15.17 -10.63 -20.72
N CYS A 51 -15.88 -10.26 -21.80
CA CYS A 51 -17.02 -11.03 -22.28
C CYS A 51 -16.68 -12.51 -22.53
N TYR A 52 -15.50 -12.79 -23.08
CA TYR A 52 -15.06 -14.16 -23.35
C TYR A 52 -14.89 -15.01 -22.08
N ALA A 53 -14.55 -14.39 -20.94
CA ALA A 53 -14.38 -15.06 -19.66
C ALA A 53 -15.68 -15.11 -18.84
N ARG A 54 -16.65 -14.25 -19.15
CA ARG A 54 -17.88 -14.03 -18.37
C ARG A 54 -18.65 -15.32 -18.12
N ARG A 55 -18.89 -16.12 -19.16
CA ARG A 55 -19.59 -17.41 -19.05
C ARG A 55 -18.94 -18.32 -18.00
N TYR A 56 -17.63 -18.51 -18.11
CA TYR A 56 -16.88 -19.37 -17.21
C TYR A 56 -16.89 -18.89 -15.77
N VAL A 57 -16.78 -17.58 -15.56
CA VAL A 57 -16.89 -16.96 -14.22
C VAL A 57 -18.28 -17.22 -13.62
N LEU A 58 -19.35 -16.96 -14.38
CA LEU A 58 -20.73 -17.12 -13.89
C LEU A 58 -21.06 -18.58 -13.57
N GLU A 59 -20.71 -19.51 -14.47
CA GLU A 59 -20.88 -20.95 -14.25
C GLU A 59 -20.11 -21.41 -13.00
N ARG A 60 -18.84 -21.00 -12.87
CA ARG A 60 -17.99 -21.36 -11.74
C ARG A 60 -18.49 -20.81 -10.41
N MET A 61 -18.99 -19.58 -10.41
CA MET A 61 -19.55 -18.92 -9.22
C MET A 61 -21.03 -19.29 -8.98
N GLY A 62 -21.57 -20.23 -9.77
CA GLY A 62 -22.90 -20.81 -9.61
C GLY A 62 -24.06 -19.83 -9.83
N PHE A 63 -23.88 -18.82 -10.69
CA PHE A 63 -25.00 -17.96 -11.10
C PHE A 63 -25.99 -18.80 -11.92
N VAL A 64 -27.28 -18.65 -11.61
CA VAL A 64 -28.34 -19.50 -12.20
C VAL A 64 -28.71 -19.04 -13.60
N ASP A 65 -28.74 -17.72 -13.80
CA ASP A 65 -29.09 -17.10 -15.07
C ASP A 65 -28.16 -15.92 -15.33
N HIS A 66 -27.49 -15.97 -16.47
CA HIS A 66 -26.59 -14.93 -16.95
C HIS A 66 -27.26 -13.57 -17.18
N GLU A 67 -28.56 -13.54 -17.46
CA GLU A 67 -29.29 -12.28 -17.68
C GLU A 67 -29.77 -11.66 -16.36
N SER A 68 -29.72 -12.42 -15.26
CA SER A 68 -30.26 -11.97 -13.98
C SER A 68 -29.39 -10.93 -13.29
N MET A 69 -30.04 -9.93 -12.68
CA MET A 69 -29.39 -9.00 -11.76
C MET A 69 -29.13 -9.69 -10.42
N GLU A 70 -27.93 -10.25 -10.28
CA GLU A 70 -27.50 -11.00 -9.10
C GLU A 70 -26.18 -10.44 -8.58
N THR A 71 -25.99 -10.46 -7.26
CA THR A 71 -24.72 -10.12 -6.62
C THR A 71 -24.31 -11.23 -5.69
N LYS A 72 -23.09 -11.74 -5.86
CA LYS A 72 -22.50 -12.74 -4.96
C LYS A 72 -21.26 -12.19 -4.27
N LYS A 73 -21.06 -12.63 -3.04
CA LYS A 73 -19.79 -12.47 -2.32
C LYS A 73 -18.89 -13.63 -2.67
N ILE A 74 -17.70 -13.33 -3.16
CA ILE A 74 -16.68 -14.31 -3.51
C ILE A 74 -15.35 -13.89 -2.87
N HIS A 75 -14.36 -14.77 -2.89
CA HIS A 75 -13.03 -14.47 -2.37
C HIS A 75 -12.02 -14.40 -3.50
N LEU A 76 -11.23 -13.31 -3.52
CA LEU A 76 -10.03 -13.21 -4.34
C LEU A 76 -8.82 -13.59 -3.51
N ARG A 77 -8.06 -14.57 -3.98
CA ARG A 77 -6.89 -15.10 -3.27
C ARG A 77 -5.62 -14.92 -4.06
N THR A 78 -4.54 -14.66 -3.35
CA THR A 78 -3.20 -14.59 -3.95
C THR A 78 -2.34 -15.70 -3.38
N HIS A 79 -1.34 -16.15 -4.15
CA HIS A 79 -0.41 -17.17 -3.67
C HIS A 79 0.47 -16.71 -2.48
N HIS A 80 0.45 -15.40 -2.18
CA HIS A 80 1.07 -14.82 -0.99
C HIS A 80 0.24 -14.99 0.29
N GLY A 81 -0.88 -15.72 0.23
CA GLY A 81 -1.75 -15.98 1.38
C GLY A 81 -2.65 -14.78 1.72
N VAL A 82 -2.82 -13.85 0.80
CA VAL A 82 -3.78 -12.75 0.96
C VAL A 82 -5.13 -13.15 0.38
N ASP A 83 -6.19 -12.91 1.14
CA ASP A 83 -7.58 -13.23 0.83
C ASP A 83 -8.46 -11.99 1.08
N PHE A 84 -9.30 -11.63 0.11
CA PHE A 84 -10.27 -10.56 0.23
C PHE A 84 -11.64 -10.97 -0.29
N GLU A 85 -12.68 -10.69 0.50
CA GLU A 85 -14.05 -10.78 0.04
C GLU A 85 -14.34 -9.61 -0.94
N VAL A 86 -14.83 -9.92 -2.13
CA VAL A 86 -15.33 -8.95 -3.11
C VAL A 86 -16.77 -9.29 -3.50
N LYS A 87 -17.50 -8.29 -3.98
CA LYS A 87 -18.80 -8.52 -4.60
C LYS A 87 -18.59 -8.68 -6.10
N LEU A 88 -19.09 -9.77 -6.65
CA LEU A 88 -19.23 -10.02 -8.07
C LEU A 88 -20.66 -9.66 -8.47
N TYR A 89 -20.80 -8.60 -9.25
CA TYR A 89 -22.07 -8.12 -9.76
C TYR A 89 -22.29 -8.68 -11.15
N ASN A 90 -23.49 -9.21 -11.40
CA ASN A 90 -23.94 -9.62 -12.71
C ASN A 90 -25.20 -8.84 -13.10
N SER A 91 -25.29 -8.52 -14.38
CA SER A 91 -26.46 -7.96 -15.06
C SER A 91 -26.46 -8.46 -16.51
N GLU A 92 -27.53 -8.23 -17.25
CA GLU A 92 -27.72 -8.72 -18.63
C GLU A 92 -26.48 -8.62 -19.52
N SER A 93 -25.88 -7.44 -19.64
CA SER A 93 -24.75 -7.18 -20.56
C SER A 93 -23.38 -7.13 -19.88
N VAL A 94 -23.31 -7.08 -18.55
CA VAL A 94 -22.05 -6.83 -17.84
C VAL A 94 -21.92 -7.59 -16.53
N THR A 95 -20.72 -8.11 -16.29
CA THR A 95 -20.29 -8.68 -15.01
C THR A 95 -19.03 -7.97 -14.56
N HIS A 96 -18.94 -7.61 -13.27
CA HIS A 96 -17.77 -6.89 -12.76
C HIS A 96 -17.52 -7.16 -11.28
N PHE A 97 -16.28 -6.96 -10.84
CA PHE A 97 -15.97 -6.86 -9.42
C PHE A 97 -16.25 -5.44 -8.94
N GLY A 98 -17.03 -5.31 -7.86
CA GLY A 98 -17.27 -4.02 -7.21
C GLY A 98 -16.94 -4.10 -5.73
N CYS A 99 -15.91 -3.38 -5.26
CA CYS A 99 -15.65 -3.16 -3.82
C CYS A 99 -14.41 -2.27 -3.62
N LYS A 100 -14.35 -1.55 -2.48
CA LYS A 100 -13.11 -0.93 -1.96
C LYS A 100 -11.97 -1.94 -1.73
N ASN A 101 -12.31 -3.21 -1.51
CA ASN A 101 -11.31 -4.26 -1.31
C ASN A 101 -10.53 -4.57 -2.59
N TRP A 102 -11.11 -4.35 -3.77
CA TRP A 102 -10.40 -4.47 -5.03
C TRP A 102 -9.36 -3.36 -5.21
N GLU A 103 -9.75 -2.11 -4.95
CA GLU A 103 -8.84 -0.96 -4.92
C GLU A 103 -7.69 -1.21 -3.93
N ALA A 104 -8.02 -1.74 -2.74
CA ALA A 104 -7.03 -2.14 -1.75
C ALA A 104 -6.06 -3.20 -2.28
N LEU A 105 -6.55 -4.24 -2.96
CA LEU A 105 -5.70 -5.25 -3.61
C LEU A 105 -4.77 -4.62 -4.65
N CYS A 106 -5.28 -3.75 -5.52
CA CYS A 106 -4.48 -3.06 -6.53
C CYS A 106 -3.39 -2.21 -5.89
N LYS A 107 -3.75 -1.39 -4.89
CA LYS A 107 -2.79 -0.58 -4.12
C LYS A 107 -1.79 -1.45 -3.36
N MET A 108 -2.21 -2.61 -2.87
CA MET A 108 -1.36 -3.54 -2.13
C MET A 108 -0.26 -4.12 -3.00
N TYR A 109 -0.55 -4.40 -4.27
CA TYR A 109 0.42 -4.94 -5.23
C TYR A 109 1.08 -3.88 -6.12
N GLY A 110 0.64 -2.62 -6.04
CA GLY A 110 1.19 -1.54 -6.85
C GLY A 110 0.84 -1.70 -8.31
N PHE A 111 -0.38 -2.15 -8.58
CA PHE A 111 -0.86 -2.22 -9.95
C PHE A 111 -1.18 -0.83 -10.46
N ASP A 112 -0.73 -0.55 -11.67
CA ASP A 112 -1.00 0.69 -12.38
C ASP A 112 -2.05 0.46 -13.49
N GLU A 113 -2.66 1.56 -13.93
CA GLU A 113 -3.51 1.55 -15.11
C GLU A 113 -2.80 0.91 -16.31
N GLY A 114 -3.55 0.13 -17.07
CA GLY A 114 -3.09 -0.52 -18.27
C GLY A 114 -2.36 -1.84 -18.03
N MET A 115 -2.04 -2.17 -16.76
CA MET A 115 -1.53 -3.50 -16.42
C MET A 115 -2.58 -4.58 -16.67
N LEU A 116 -2.12 -5.78 -17.01
CA LEU A 116 -2.95 -6.98 -17.12
C LEU A 116 -2.80 -7.80 -15.84
N VAL A 117 -3.92 -8.12 -15.21
CA VAL A 117 -3.98 -9.01 -14.04
C VAL A 117 -4.61 -10.33 -14.46
N THR A 118 -3.88 -11.42 -14.29
CA THR A 118 -4.38 -12.76 -14.62
C THR A 118 -5.16 -13.34 -13.45
N MET A 119 -6.37 -13.78 -13.77
CA MET A 119 -7.31 -14.47 -12.88
C MET A 119 -7.35 -15.94 -13.24
N ASP A 120 -7.38 -16.82 -12.23
CA ASP A 120 -7.37 -18.26 -12.37
C ASP A 120 -8.55 -18.85 -11.59
N LEU A 121 -9.47 -19.48 -12.32
CA LEU A 121 -10.72 -20.05 -11.79
C LEU A 121 -10.51 -21.41 -11.10
N GLY A 122 -9.27 -21.90 -11.07
CA GLY A 122 -8.92 -23.23 -10.58
C GLY A 122 -9.12 -24.31 -11.63
N ASP A 123 -8.61 -25.51 -11.35
CA ASP A 123 -8.75 -26.65 -12.27
C ASP A 123 -10.23 -27.05 -12.38
N PRO A 124 -10.86 -26.96 -13.56
CA PRO A 124 -12.26 -27.31 -13.76
C PRO A 124 -12.55 -28.81 -13.55
N LYS A 125 -11.52 -29.66 -13.54
CA LYS A 125 -11.63 -31.11 -13.32
C LYS A 125 -11.66 -31.48 -11.84
N ILE A 126 -11.39 -30.53 -10.95
CA ILE A 126 -11.38 -30.75 -9.51
C ILE A 126 -12.62 -30.07 -8.93
N GLU A 127 -13.50 -30.84 -8.31
CA GLU A 127 -14.57 -30.29 -7.48
C GLU A 127 -13.91 -29.51 -6.34
N GLN A 128 -14.05 -28.19 -6.36
CA GLN A 128 -13.63 -27.31 -5.27
C GLN A 128 -14.89 -26.77 -4.61
N ASP A 129 -15.00 -26.98 -3.31
CA ASP A 129 -16.13 -26.48 -2.51
C ASP A 129 -16.10 -24.95 -2.31
N ASN A 130 -15.01 -24.29 -2.72
CA ASN A 130 -14.76 -22.88 -2.45
C ASN A 130 -14.90 -22.06 -3.74
N MET A 131 -15.76 -21.03 -3.73
CA MET A 131 -15.95 -20.08 -4.82
C MET A 131 -14.82 -19.03 -4.88
N ASP A 132 -13.57 -19.48 -4.90
CA ASP A 132 -12.40 -18.62 -4.88
C ASP A 132 -11.89 -18.37 -6.30
N ILE A 133 -11.45 -17.13 -6.58
CA ILE A 133 -10.70 -16.80 -7.79
C ILE A 133 -9.27 -16.46 -7.37
N TRP A 134 -8.29 -17.10 -8.00
CA TRP A 134 -6.89 -16.82 -7.74
C TRP A 134 -6.41 -15.67 -8.61
N VAL A 135 -5.87 -14.64 -7.98
CA VAL A 135 -5.17 -13.53 -8.62
C VAL A 135 -3.70 -13.91 -8.70
N LEU A 136 -3.21 -14.12 -9.93
CA LEU A 136 -1.83 -14.51 -10.18
C LEU A 136 -0.95 -13.27 -10.19
N VAL A 137 -0.13 -13.12 -9.15
CA VAL A 137 0.70 -11.92 -8.95
C VAL A 137 2.13 -12.31 -8.61
N ASP A 138 3.06 -12.24 -9.56
CA ASP A 138 4.43 -12.73 -9.35
C ASP A 138 5.27 -11.85 -8.42
N THR A 139 4.78 -10.66 -8.09
CA THR A 139 5.46 -9.70 -7.22
C THR A 139 4.89 -9.75 -5.80
N LEU A 140 5.78 -9.72 -4.81
CA LEU A 140 5.37 -9.57 -3.41
C LEU A 140 4.53 -8.29 -3.20
N PRO A 141 3.57 -8.30 -2.26
CA PRO A 141 2.83 -7.10 -1.88
C PRO A 141 3.78 -5.94 -1.56
N ILE A 142 3.53 -4.77 -2.15
CA ILE A 142 4.25 -3.54 -1.83
C ILE A 142 3.73 -2.90 -0.54
N LEU A 143 2.49 -3.14 -0.13
CA LEU A 143 1.96 -2.67 1.15
C LEU A 143 1.53 -3.86 2.02
N PRO A 144 1.73 -3.79 3.34
CA PRO A 144 1.28 -4.83 4.25
C PRO A 144 -0.21 -4.72 4.56
N LEU A 145 -0.83 -5.83 4.97
CA LEU A 145 -2.21 -5.84 5.46
C LEU A 145 -2.48 -4.82 6.56
N SER A 146 -1.52 -4.62 7.47
CA SER A 146 -1.61 -3.63 8.54
C SER A 146 -1.86 -2.20 8.04
N TYR A 147 -1.46 -1.87 6.81
CA TYR A 147 -1.75 -0.58 6.18
C TYR A 147 -3.26 -0.39 5.95
N PHE A 148 -3.99 -1.43 5.58
CA PHE A 148 -5.42 -1.35 5.30
C PHE A 148 -6.26 -1.40 6.57
N ASP A 149 -5.73 -2.02 7.64
CA ASP A 149 -6.38 -2.11 8.95
C ASP A 149 -6.21 -0.84 9.81
N CYS A 150 -5.33 0.09 9.42
CA CYS A 150 -5.03 1.29 10.20
C CYS A 150 -5.93 2.50 9.84
N SER A 151 -5.86 3.54 10.68
CA SER A 151 -6.67 4.75 10.50
C SER A 151 -6.32 5.51 9.21
N ASN A 152 -7.24 6.34 8.71
CA ASN A 152 -6.98 7.20 7.55
C ASN A 152 -5.79 8.15 7.79
N ASN A 153 -5.58 8.59 9.02
CA ASN A 153 -4.47 9.46 9.39
C ASN A 153 -3.14 8.69 9.35
N VAL A 154 -3.09 7.44 9.83
CA VAL A 154 -1.91 6.58 9.69
C VAL A 154 -1.60 6.30 8.22
N ARG A 155 -2.61 5.98 7.40
CA ARG A 155 -2.42 5.81 5.94
C ARG A 155 -1.85 7.06 5.28
N SER A 156 -2.35 8.25 5.65
CA SER A 156 -1.82 9.53 5.17
C SER A 156 -0.35 9.74 5.54
N MET A 157 0.06 9.37 6.77
CA MET A 157 1.47 9.42 7.17
C MET A 157 2.33 8.45 6.35
N VAL A 158 1.86 7.22 6.15
CA VAL A 158 2.60 6.20 5.38
C VAL A 158 2.74 6.61 3.91
N ASP A 159 1.66 7.08 3.27
CA ASP A 159 1.66 7.50 1.86
C ASP A 159 2.58 8.69 1.61
N ARG A 160 2.78 9.54 2.62
CA ARG A 160 3.66 10.72 2.55
C ARG A 160 5.06 10.46 3.06
N THR A 161 5.40 9.22 3.35
CA THR A 161 6.73 8.88 3.83
C THR A 161 7.76 9.24 2.77
N TYR A 162 8.71 10.06 3.17
CA TYR A 162 9.86 10.42 2.36
C TYR A 162 10.95 9.36 2.51
N TYR A 163 11.49 8.88 1.39
CA TYR A 163 12.55 7.89 1.34
C TYR A 163 13.81 8.52 0.76
N THR A 164 14.94 8.42 1.47
CA THR A 164 16.24 8.74 0.85
C THR A 164 16.67 7.62 -0.09
N ASP A 165 17.57 7.89 -1.03
CA ASP A 165 18.12 6.88 -1.93
C ASP A 165 18.62 5.62 -1.19
N GLY A 166 18.21 4.44 -1.66
CA GLY A 166 18.60 3.15 -1.09
C GLY A 166 17.91 2.80 0.23
N SER A 167 16.87 3.54 0.62
CA SER A 167 16.11 3.31 1.86
C SER A 167 14.79 2.57 1.66
N GLU A 168 14.58 1.98 0.48
CA GLU A 168 13.36 1.24 0.14
C GLU A 168 13.11 0.14 1.17
N LEU A 169 11.90 0.10 1.71
CA LEU A 169 11.56 -0.85 2.77
C LEU A 169 11.09 -2.19 2.22
N THR A 170 11.57 -3.26 2.84
CA THR A 170 11.00 -4.59 2.65
C THR A 170 9.56 -4.65 3.18
N TYR A 171 8.79 -5.65 2.76
CA TYR A 171 7.43 -5.89 3.27
C TYR A 171 7.36 -5.94 4.82
N LYS A 172 8.36 -6.57 5.44
CA LYS A 172 8.46 -6.66 6.91
C LYS A 172 8.73 -5.30 7.54
N GLU A 173 9.58 -4.48 6.93
CA GLU A 173 9.87 -3.15 7.45
C GLU A 173 8.74 -2.15 7.21
N LYS A 174 7.95 -2.32 6.13
CA LYS A 174 6.72 -1.54 5.95
C LYS A 174 5.69 -1.82 7.04
N ASN A 175 5.57 -3.07 7.51
CA ASN A 175 4.76 -3.38 8.71
C ASN A 175 5.27 -2.60 9.93
N HIS A 176 6.58 -2.47 10.09
CA HIS A 176 7.18 -1.68 11.16
C HIS A 176 6.94 -0.18 11.02
N LEU A 177 6.90 0.35 9.79
CA LEU A 177 6.54 1.74 9.51
C LEU A 177 5.07 2.03 9.88
N VAL A 178 4.14 1.18 9.44
CA VAL A 178 2.72 1.29 9.79
C VAL A 178 2.55 1.24 11.30
N GLY A 179 3.15 0.24 11.97
CA GLY A 179 3.09 0.12 13.43
C GLY A 179 3.65 1.35 14.15
N PHE A 180 4.76 1.91 13.69
CA PHE A 180 5.35 3.12 14.27
C PHE A 180 4.44 4.35 14.11
N CYS A 181 3.80 4.52 12.95
CA CYS A 181 2.84 5.59 12.72
C CYS A 181 1.58 5.44 13.59
N THR A 182 1.11 4.20 13.79
CA THR A 182 0.01 3.89 14.72
C THR A 182 0.40 4.19 16.18
N ASP A 183 1.61 3.84 16.60
CA ASP A 183 2.11 4.16 17.94
C ASP A 183 2.16 5.68 18.18
N LEU A 184 2.56 6.46 17.17
CA LEU A 184 2.57 7.92 17.25
C LEU A 184 1.15 8.50 17.34
N GLU A 185 0.20 7.98 16.57
CA GLU A 185 -1.21 8.37 16.67
C GLU A 185 -1.75 8.10 18.08
N ASN A 186 -1.50 6.90 18.62
CA ASN A 186 -1.91 6.54 19.98
C ASN A 186 -1.25 7.43 21.05
N TYR A 187 0.04 7.74 20.88
CA TYR A 187 0.76 8.69 21.74
C TYR A 187 0.08 10.06 21.72
N ASN A 188 -0.26 10.57 20.55
CA ASN A 188 -0.90 11.88 20.41
C ASN A 188 -2.27 11.93 21.09
N ILE A 189 -3.06 10.85 20.96
CA ILE A 189 -4.36 10.69 21.63
C ILE A 189 -4.17 10.68 23.15
N TYR A 190 -3.22 9.88 23.64
CA TYR A 190 -2.94 9.76 25.07
C TYR A 190 -2.50 11.10 25.68
N CYS A 191 -1.60 11.82 25.01
CA CYS A 191 -1.09 13.12 25.44
C CYS A 191 -2.05 14.29 25.19
N LYS A 192 -3.22 14.06 24.55
CA LYS A 192 -4.21 15.10 24.18
C LYS A 192 -3.59 16.26 23.39
N THR A 193 -2.71 15.92 22.47
CA THR A 193 -1.88 16.83 21.70
C THR A 193 -2.81 17.63 20.75
N PRO A 194 -2.98 18.97 20.85
CA PRO A 194 -3.91 19.77 20.04
C PRO A 194 -3.87 19.56 18.52
N PRO A 195 -4.99 19.58 17.79
CA PRO A 195 -5.06 19.19 16.37
C PRO A 195 -4.34 20.11 15.36
N HIS A 196 -3.75 21.22 15.80
CA HIS A 196 -3.15 22.25 14.93
C HIS A 196 -1.68 22.01 14.55
N TYR A 197 -1.21 20.77 14.60
CA TYR A 197 0.17 20.46 14.25
C TYR A 197 0.40 20.48 12.74
N GLY A 198 1.63 20.83 12.36
CA GLY A 198 2.10 20.59 11.00
C GLY A 198 1.92 19.13 10.62
N GLN A 199 1.61 18.87 9.35
CA GLN A 199 1.42 17.51 8.87
C GLN A 199 2.70 16.69 9.07
N TYR A 200 2.58 15.51 9.68
CA TYR A 200 3.71 14.60 9.85
C TYR A 200 4.20 14.10 8.49
N VAL A 201 5.50 14.24 8.26
CA VAL A 201 6.18 13.65 7.12
C VAL A 201 7.21 12.67 7.70
N PRO A 202 6.91 11.37 7.70
CA PRO A 202 7.90 10.38 8.09
C PRO A 202 9.07 10.39 7.10
N LEU A 203 10.28 10.27 7.63
CA LEU A 203 11.52 10.11 6.89
C LEU A 203 12.05 8.70 7.14
N VAL A 204 12.27 7.95 6.07
CA VAL A 204 12.99 6.70 6.07
C VAL A 204 14.37 6.94 5.45
N GLN A 205 15.41 6.57 6.17
CA GLN A 205 16.78 6.73 5.70
C GLN A 205 17.71 5.62 6.19
N VAL A 206 18.72 5.29 5.37
CA VAL A 206 19.85 4.46 5.79
C VAL A 206 20.88 5.35 6.47
N LEU A 207 21.26 5.04 7.70
CA LEU A 207 22.32 5.77 8.40
C LEU A 207 23.64 5.57 7.67
N ASN A 208 24.21 6.65 7.15
CA ASN A 208 25.46 6.65 6.39
C ASN A 208 26.28 7.91 6.70
N TYR A 209 27.50 8.01 6.18
CA TYR A 209 28.39 9.15 6.47
C TYR A 209 27.89 10.50 5.91
N GLY A 210 26.90 10.49 5.00
CA GLY A 210 26.27 11.68 4.46
C GLY A 210 25.22 12.27 5.40
N ASN A 211 24.44 11.43 6.11
CA ASN A 211 23.39 11.89 7.03
C ASN A 211 23.72 11.70 8.51
N TYR A 212 24.77 10.94 8.85
CA TYR A 212 25.25 10.76 10.19
C TYR A 212 26.78 10.74 10.23
N TYR A 213 27.38 11.77 10.83
CA TYR A 213 28.83 11.85 10.98
C TYR A 213 29.22 12.46 12.33
N GLY A 214 30.22 11.85 12.96
CA GLY A 214 30.70 12.22 14.29
C GLY A 214 29.63 12.03 15.37
N ASP A 215 28.85 13.08 15.60
CA ASP A 215 27.81 13.19 16.62
C ASP A 215 26.60 14.01 16.11
N THR A 216 26.45 14.10 14.80
CA THR A 216 25.41 14.90 14.14
C THR A 216 24.60 14.04 13.19
N LEU A 217 23.28 14.07 13.37
CA LEU A 217 22.30 13.54 12.42
C LEU A 217 21.77 14.68 11.55
N ILE A 218 21.49 14.38 10.28
CA ILE A 218 20.86 15.29 9.33
C ILE A 218 19.45 14.79 8.99
N ILE A 219 18.49 15.70 9.00
CA ILE A 219 17.12 15.53 8.50
C ILE A 219 16.94 16.47 7.30
N GLN A 220 16.45 15.94 6.18
CA GLN A 220 16.28 16.70 4.94
C GLN A 220 15.15 17.74 5.07
N GLU A 221 15.30 18.87 4.36
CA GLU A 221 14.35 20.00 4.38
C GLU A 221 12.88 19.58 4.23
N ASP A 222 12.58 18.65 3.30
CA ASP A 222 11.22 18.18 3.03
C ASP A 222 10.53 17.55 4.25
N CYS A 223 11.31 17.09 5.22
CA CYS A 223 10.84 16.49 6.47
C CYS A 223 10.91 17.46 7.67
N VAL A 224 11.34 18.70 7.46
CA VAL A 224 11.44 19.74 8.49
C VAL A 224 10.17 20.60 8.47
N PRO A 225 9.38 20.63 9.57
CA PRO A 225 8.22 21.51 9.65
C PRO A 225 8.57 22.99 9.42
N HIS A 226 7.83 23.64 8.53
CA HIS A 226 8.04 25.03 8.08
C HIS A 226 8.00 26.10 9.19
N LEU A 227 7.39 25.83 10.34
CA LEU A 227 7.27 26.78 11.48
C LEU A 227 8.31 26.54 12.60
N MET A 228 9.38 25.83 12.31
CA MET A 228 10.47 25.66 13.29
C MET A 228 11.40 26.87 13.31
N TYR A 229 11.88 27.22 14.51
CA TYR A 229 12.94 28.22 14.64
C TYR A 229 14.23 27.73 13.97
N GLN A 230 15.07 28.66 13.49
CA GLN A 230 16.34 28.30 12.83
C GLN A 230 17.28 27.46 13.72
N SER A 231 17.15 27.58 15.03
CA SER A 231 17.92 26.80 16.01
C SER A 231 17.13 26.68 17.30
N GLY A 232 17.33 25.57 18.00
CA GLY A 232 16.66 25.33 19.26
C GLY A 232 17.11 24.02 19.89
N ARG A 233 16.25 23.48 20.75
CA ARG A 233 16.41 22.16 21.33
C ARG A 233 15.14 21.37 21.04
N LEU A 234 15.29 20.08 20.79
CA LEU A 234 14.19 19.16 20.55
C LEU A 234 14.33 17.95 21.47
N ASP A 235 13.19 17.40 21.86
CA ASP A 235 13.14 16.13 22.57
C ASP A 235 13.23 14.99 21.56
N VAL A 236 14.06 13.99 21.83
CA VAL A 236 14.26 12.83 20.97
C VAL A 236 13.65 11.62 21.66
N LEU A 237 12.54 11.12 21.11
CA LEU A 237 11.76 10.04 21.67
C LEU A 237 11.77 8.80 20.77
N ASN A 238 12.04 7.64 21.37
CA ASN A 238 11.78 6.35 20.73
C ASN A 238 10.52 5.74 21.37
N ILE A 239 9.44 5.68 20.60
CA ILE A 239 8.10 5.28 21.07
C ILE A 239 7.84 3.77 21.05
N ARG A 240 8.77 2.96 20.53
CA ARG A 240 8.63 1.50 20.55
C ARG A 240 8.73 0.93 21.97
N PRO A 241 8.02 -0.18 22.29
CA PRO A 241 7.88 -0.70 23.65
C PRO A 241 9.20 -0.79 24.44
N GLY A 242 9.26 -0.10 25.58
CA GLY A 242 10.41 0.00 26.48
C GLY A 242 10.44 1.34 27.24
N HIS A 243 11.54 1.64 27.93
CA HIS A 243 11.73 2.98 28.51
C HIS A 243 12.00 3.98 27.38
N PRO A 244 11.17 5.03 27.22
CA PRO A 244 11.42 6.05 26.21
C PRO A 244 12.78 6.70 26.47
N THR A 245 13.60 6.84 25.44
CA THR A 245 14.72 7.77 25.50
C THR A 245 14.10 9.15 25.60
N ASN A 246 14.29 9.85 26.72
CA ASN A 246 13.94 11.26 26.81
C ASN A 246 15.25 12.04 26.79
N LEU A 247 15.79 12.20 25.57
CA LEU A 247 17.02 12.95 25.33
C LEU A 247 16.65 14.30 24.77
N ASN A 248 17.40 15.32 25.14
CA ASN A 248 17.17 16.66 24.65
C ASN A 248 18.39 17.10 23.85
N CYS A 249 18.22 17.26 22.54
CA CYS A 249 19.30 17.50 21.59
C CYS A 249 19.19 18.91 20.99
N PRO A 250 20.31 19.65 20.89
CA PRO A 250 20.29 20.92 20.17
C PRO A 250 20.23 20.67 18.66
N TYR A 251 19.46 21.51 17.97
CA TYR A 251 19.34 21.47 16.52
C TYR A 251 19.64 22.82 15.86
N GLN A 252 20.00 22.77 14.59
CA GLN A 252 20.20 23.94 13.73
C GLN A 252 19.72 23.63 12.32
N ILE A 253 18.83 24.45 11.79
CA ILE A 253 18.36 24.40 10.41
C ILE A 253 19.35 25.20 9.55
N SER A 254 19.63 24.73 8.34
CA SER A 254 20.45 25.43 7.35
C SER A 254 19.65 26.53 6.66
N LYS A 255 20.17 27.77 6.59
CA LYS A 255 19.53 28.85 5.80
C LYS A 255 19.66 28.64 4.28
N ARG A 256 20.62 27.80 3.86
CA ARG A 256 20.95 27.60 2.44
C ARG A 256 20.25 26.38 1.86
N SER A 257 20.17 25.31 2.64
CA SER A 257 19.66 24.01 2.17
C SER A 257 18.42 23.53 2.91
N GLY A 258 17.94 24.27 3.92
CA GLY A 258 16.80 23.87 4.75
C GLY A 258 17.02 22.63 5.64
N ASP A 259 18.08 21.85 5.43
CA ASP A 259 18.37 20.67 6.23
C ASP A 259 18.55 21.01 7.72
N MET A 260 17.98 20.15 8.57
CA MET A 260 18.17 20.23 10.01
C MET A 260 19.35 19.34 10.44
N LYS A 261 20.26 19.91 11.22
CA LYS A 261 21.33 19.21 11.93
C LYS A 261 20.96 19.04 13.39
N ILE A 262 21.01 17.83 13.90
CA ILE A 262 20.75 17.48 15.30
C ILE A 262 22.06 16.98 15.90
N LYS A 263 22.59 17.68 16.91
CA LYS A 263 23.83 17.31 17.59
C LYS A 263 23.56 16.42 18.81
N GLU A 264 24.61 15.82 19.35
CA GLU A 264 24.55 14.88 20.48
C GLU A 264 23.79 13.58 20.14
N TRP A 265 23.71 13.23 18.85
CA TRP A 265 22.98 12.07 18.36
C TRP A 265 23.60 10.74 18.81
N LYS A 266 24.90 10.71 19.08
CA LYS A 266 25.61 9.52 19.54
C LYS A 266 25.00 8.96 20.84
N LYS A 267 24.47 9.83 21.70
CA LYS A 267 23.74 9.42 22.92
C LYS A 267 22.53 8.56 22.57
N CYS A 268 21.78 8.91 21.51
CA CYS A 268 20.65 8.13 21.03
C CYS A 268 21.12 6.74 20.55
N MET A 269 22.19 6.71 19.75
CA MET A 269 22.78 5.47 19.22
C MET A 269 23.29 4.53 20.32
N ASP A 270 23.89 5.08 21.37
CA ASP A 270 24.48 4.30 22.48
C ASP A 270 23.46 3.90 23.54
N SER A 271 22.37 4.67 23.71
CA SER A 271 21.41 4.50 24.81
C SER A 271 20.61 3.20 24.78
N ARG A 272 20.40 2.62 23.59
CA ARG A 272 19.50 1.46 23.43
C ARG A 272 20.16 0.34 22.65
N LYS A 273 19.93 -0.89 23.12
CA LYS A 273 20.25 -2.13 22.37
C LYS A 273 18.94 -2.81 22.01
N GLU A 274 18.70 -2.95 20.72
CA GLU A 274 17.48 -3.52 20.17
C GLU A 274 17.80 -4.76 19.33
N VAL A 275 16.80 -5.61 19.13
CA VAL A 275 16.91 -6.80 18.28
C VAL A 275 16.85 -6.33 16.82
N LEU A 276 18.01 -6.13 16.21
CA LEU A 276 18.15 -5.60 14.85
C LEU A 276 18.73 -6.68 13.94
N GLY A 277 17.86 -7.34 13.18
CA GLY A 277 18.21 -8.28 12.11
C GLY A 277 18.75 -9.63 12.57
N SER A 278 18.86 -9.84 13.88
CA SER A 278 19.39 -11.06 14.49
C SER A 278 18.71 -11.34 15.83
N LYS A 279 18.97 -12.50 16.45
CA LYS A 279 18.48 -12.80 17.80
C LYS A 279 19.21 -12.03 18.92
N ARG A 280 20.24 -11.23 18.59
CA ARG A 280 21.05 -10.50 19.59
C ARG A 280 20.69 -9.02 19.60
N LYS A 281 20.59 -8.45 20.81
CA LYS A 281 20.41 -7.02 20.99
C LYS A 281 21.72 -6.28 20.68
N ARG A 282 21.67 -5.25 19.84
CA ARG A 282 22.80 -4.37 19.53
C ARG A 282 22.36 -2.92 19.41
N SER A 283 23.31 -2.01 19.57
CA SER A 283 23.12 -0.59 19.27
C SER A 283 22.99 -0.38 17.77
N ALA A 284 22.36 0.74 17.41
CA ALA A 284 22.29 1.18 16.03
C ALA A 284 23.68 1.53 15.49
N ARG A 285 23.89 1.40 14.18
CA ARG A 285 25.14 1.68 13.49
C ARG A 285 24.90 2.16 12.07
N ILE A 286 25.96 2.64 11.43
CA ILE A 286 25.98 2.89 9.99
C ILE A 286 25.52 1.64 9.23
N GLY A 287 24.64 1.83 8.25
CA GLY A 287 23.98 0.80 7.46
C GLY A 287 22.59 0.42 7.97
N ASP A 288 22.22 0.78 9.21
CA ASP A 288 20.88 0.54 9.71
C ASP A 288 19.88 1.52 9.10
N ARG A 289 18.66 1.05 8.83
CA ARG A 289 17.55 1.91 8.44
C ARG A 289 16.86 2.50 9.67
N MET A 290 16.49 3.77 9.57
CA MET A 290 15.81 4.51 10.60
C MET A 290 14.56 5.16 10.03
N ILE A 291 13.47 5.09 10.80
CA ILE A 291 12.28 5.93 10.60
C ILE A 291 12.39 7.10 11.57
N SER A 292 12.12 8.31 11.11
CA SER A 292 12.01 9.50 11.94
C SER A 292 10.80 10.35 11.57
N ILE A 293 10.10 10.90 12.55
CA ILE A 293 8.99 11.82 12.36
C ILE A 293 9.25 13.05 13.24
N LEU A 294 9.33 14.23 12.61
CA LEU A 294 9.53 15.49 13.31
C LEU A 294 8.18 16.14 13.61
N HIS A 295 7.95 16.39 14.89
CA HIS A 295 6.81 17.10 15.42
C HIS A 295 7.24 18.52 15.82
N ASN A 296 6.42 19.50 15.47
CA ASN A 296 6.55 20.86 15.97
C ASN A 296 5.19 21.36 16.44
N GLY A 297 5.04 21.50 17.75
CA GLY A 297 3.77 21.85 18.39
C GLY A 297 3.93 22.80 19.57
N GLU A 298 2.82 23.13 20.22
CA GLU A 298 2.81 23.99 21.42
C GLU A 298 3.70 23.47 22.55
N SER A 299 3.82 22.15 22.68
CA SER A 299 4.69 21.47 23.65
C SER A 299 6.18 21.50 23.27
N GLY A 300 6.52 22.10 22.12
CA GLY A 300 7.88 22.16 21.59
C GLY A 300 8.12 21.19 20.43
N SER A 301 9.38 21.11 20.02
CA SER A 301 9.82 20.26 18.92
C SER A 301 10.20 18.88 19.43
N ILE A 302 9.69 17.82 18.81
CA ILE A 302 9.95 16.42 19.20
C ILE A 302 10.34 15.62 17.96
N LEU A 303 11.47 14.92 17.99
CA LEU A 303 11.83 13.91 17.01
C LEU A 303 11.45 12.53 17.53
N PHE A 304 10.44 11.92 16.93
CA PHE A 304 10.15 10.51 17.11
C PHE A 304 11.05 9.69 16.19
N TYR A 305 11.69 8.64 16.69
CA TYR A 305 12.49 7.76 15.84
C TYR A 305 12.37 6.28 16.21
N ALA A 306 12.64 5.42 15.23
CA ALA A 306 12.79 3.99 15.42
C ALA A 306 13.84 3.42 14.47
N ILE A 307 14.63 2.46 14.94
CA ILE A 307 15.56 1.71 14.10
C ILE A 307 14.86 0.46 13.59
N LEU A 308 14.98 0.20 12.29
CA LEU A 308 14.37 -0.95 11.66
C LEU A 308 15.23 -2.21 11.88
N PRO A 309 14.59 -3.37 12.12
CA PRO A 309 15.28 -4.61 12.38
C PRO A 309 15.90 -5.21 11.12
#